data_AF-A0AA95I589-F1
#
_entry.id   AF-A0AA95I589-F1
#
_cell.length_a   1.000
_cell.length_b   1.000
_cell.length_c   1.000
_cell.angle_alpha   90.00
_cell.angle_beta   90.00
_cell.angle_gamma   90.00
#
_symmetry.space_group_name_H-M   'P 1'
#
loop_
_entity.id
_entity.type
_entity.pdbx_description
1 polymer ?
#
loop_
_entity_poly.entity_id
_entity_poly.type
_entity_poly.pdbx_seq_one_letter_code
_entity_poly.pdbx_strand_id
1 'polypeptide(L)'
;MVKISDQARKHLNKRVKIKTKTGAVLYGKIVKVSGNKLYLQVSSVHERGSKAHAAFAPFIIPLVLFDLLAILLLERRRRRRRRLVTL
;
A
#
# COMPACT_ATOMS: atom_id res chain seq x y z
N MET A 1 -20.08 -4.46 29.39
CA MET A 1 -20.28 -4.83 27.96
C MET A 1 -20.83 -3.63 27.22
N VAL A 2 -20.13 -3.16 26.18
CA VAL A 2 -20.57 -1.99 25.39
C VAL A 2 -21.83 -2.38 24.60
N LYS A 3 -22.96 -1.71 24.88
CA LYS A 3 -24.23 -1.88 24.15
C LYS A 3 -24.11 -1.24 22.76
N ILE A 4 -23.47 -1.95 21.83
CA ILE A 4 -23.28 -1.50 20.44
C ILE A 4 -24.63 -1.33 19.71
N SER A 5 -25.67 -2.05 20.16
CA SER A 5 -26.94 -2.20 19.46
C SER A 5 -27.72 -0.89 19.24
N ASP A 6 -27.80 -0.01 20.24
CA ASP A 6 -28.87 1.00 20.23
C ASP A 6 -28.52 2.20 19.34
N GLN A 7 -27.28 2.68 19.41
CA GLN A 7 -26.78 3.73 18.52
C GLN A 7 -26.63 3.24 17.08
N ALA A 8 -26.20 2.00 16.90
CA ALA A 8 -26.13 1.36 15.59
C ALA A 8 -27.51 1.22 14.93
N ARG A 9 -28.53 0.83 15.71
CA ARG A 9 -29.92 0.73 15.24
C ARG A 9 -30.50 2.09 14.84
N LYS A 10 -30.17 3.17 15.56
CA LYS A 10 -30.56 4.55 15.18
C LYS A 10 -29.99 5.00 13.83
N HIS A 11 -28.93 4.34 13.36
CA HIS A 11 -28.26 4.65 12.10
C HIS A 11 -28.45 3.55 11.05
N LEU A 12 -29.41 2.65 11.25
CA LEU A 12 -29.82 1.69 10.25
C LEU A 12 -30.25 2.41 8.96
N ASN A 13 -29.83 1.89 7.82
CA ASN A 13 -30.03 2.47 6.49
C ASN A 13 -29.42 3.86 6.26
N LYS A 14 -28.57 4.35 7.17
CA LYS A 14 -27.82 5.60 6.98
C LYS A 14 -26.39 5.31 6.55
N ARG A 15 -25.80 6.25 5.80
CA ARG A 15 -24.37 6.23 5.45
C ARG A 15 -23.56 6.72 6.65
N VAL A 16 -22.57 5.94 7.05
CA VAL A 16 -21.74 6.19 8.24
C VAL A 16 -20.26 6.04 7.90
N LYS A 17 -19.42 6.71 8.70
CA LYS A 17 -17.98 6.55 8.74
C LYS A 17 -17.63 5.76 10.00
N ILE A 18 -16.86 4.68 9.85
CA ILE A 18 -16.48 3.80 10.96
C ILE A 18 -14.97 3.71 11.02
N LYS A 19 -14.40 3.98 12.19
CA LYS A 19 -12.99 3.75 12.49
C LYS A 19 -12.86 2.41 13.21
N THR A 20 -12.13 1.46 12.64
CA THR A 20 -11.85 0.17 13.28
C THR A 20 -10.78 0.34 14.35
N LYS A 21 -10.69 -0.64 15.27
CA LYS A 21 -9.61 -0.67 16.27
C LYS A 21 -8.22 -0.74 15.65
N THR A 22 -8.11 -1.28 14.43
CA THR A 22 -6.86 -1.34 13.65
C THR A 22 -6.50 -0.01 12.98
N GLY A 23 -7.34 1.03 13.12
CA GLY A 23 -7.13 2.34 12.53
C GLY A 23 -7.70 2.50 11.11
N ALA A 24 -8.21 1.42 10.51
CA ALA A 24 -8.83 1.50 9.20
C ALA A 24 -10.13 2.31 9.27
N VAL A 25 -10.37 3.13 8.25
CA VAL A 25 -11.59 3.94 8.12
C VAL A 25 -12.44 3.37 7.01
N LEU A 26 -13.67 2.98 7.34
CA LEU A 26 -14.63 2.40 6.41
C LEU A 26 -15.81 3.35 6.23
N TYR A 27 -16.27 3.50 4.99
CA TYR A 27 -17.45 4.26 4.65
C TYR A 27 -18.48 3.32 4.05
N GLY A 28 -19.72 3.37 4.54
CA GLY A 28 -20.77 2.48 4.05
C GLY A 28 -22.13 2.75 4.66
N LYS A 29 -23.13 2.05 4.14
CA LYS A 29 -24.50 2.07 4.68
C LYS A 29 -24.68 0.93 5.67
N ILE A 30 -25.23 1.19 6.84
CA ILE A 30 -25.57 0.10 7.78
C ILE A 30 -26.80 -0.62 7.26
N VAL A 31 -26.67 -1.91 6.91
CA VAL A 31 -27.79 -2.71 6.38
C VAL A 31 -28.42 -3.56 7.46
N LYS A 32 -27.64 -4.01 8.44
CA LYS A 32 -28.13 -4.90 9.51
C LYS A 32 -27.31 -4.75 10.77
N VAL A 33 -27.97 -4.90 11.91
CA VAL A 33 -27.34 -5.00 13.24
C VAL A 33 -27.84 -6.29 13.87
N SER A 34 -26.93 -7.20 14.22
CA SER A 34 -27.26 -8.51 14.78
C SER A 34 -26.38 -8.79 16.00
N GLY A 35 -26.99 -8.80 17.19
CA GLY A 35 -26.26 -8.96 18.45
C GLY A 35 -25.13 -7.93 18.56
N ASN A 36 -23.89 -8.42 18.56
CA ASN A 36 -22.68 -7.61 18.66
C ASN A 36 -21.97 -7.35 17.31
N LYS A 37 -22.63 -7.66 16.19
CA LYS A 37 -22.10 -7.50 14.83
C LYS A 37 -22.92 -6.48 14.06
N LEU A 38 -22.24 -5.66 13.25
CA LEU A 38 -22.82 -4.65 12.38
C LEU A 38 -22.40 -4.92 10.94
N TYR A 39 -23.37 -4.96 10.03
CA TYR A 39 -23.17 -5.26 8.61
C TYR A 39 -23.24 -3.96 7.81
N LEU A 40 -22.19 -3.71 7.04
CA LEU A 40 -22.04 -2.53 6.20
C LEU A 40 -22.10 -2.93 4.74
N GLN A 41 -22.99 -2.30 3.99
CA GLN A 41 -22.87 -2.25 2.55
C GLN A 41 -21.86 -1.15 2.23
N VAL A 42 -20.65 -1.61 1.93
CA VAL A 42 -19.62 -0.76 1.35
C VAL A 42 -19.89 -0.68 -0.14
N SER A 43 -20.18 0.51 -0.65
CA SER A 43 -20.05 0.77 -2.08
C SER A 43 -18.55 0.62 -2.38
N SER A 44 -18.20 -0.46 -3.08
CA SER A 44 -16.86 -0.70 -3.60
C SER A 44 -16.29 0.59 -4.21
N VAL A 45 -14.98 0.76 -4.08
CA VAL A 45 -14.20 1.99 -4.32
C VAL A 45 -14.09 2.89 -3.07
N HIS A 46 -13.57 2.33 -1.99
CA HIS A 46 -12.31 2.90 -1.54
C HIS A 46 -11.25 2.01 -2.15
N GLU A 47 -10.63 2.50 -3.23
CA GLU A 47 -9.29 2.06 -3.56
C GLU A 47 -8.51 2.02 -2.26
N ARG A 48 -7.92 0.87 -1.97
CA ARG A 48 -6.98 0.77 -0.87
C ARG A 48 -5.95 1.88 -1.08
N GLY A 49 -6.08 2.96 -0.30
CA GLY A 49 -5.00 3.87 0.06
C GLY A 49 -3.93 3.15 0.91
N SER A 50 -3.57 1.94 0.47
CA SER A 50 -2.48 1.12 0.97
C SER A 50 -2.05 0.22 -0.20
N LYS A 51 -1.75 0.88 -1.30
CA LYS A 51 -0.62 0.55 -2.13
C LYS A 51 0.14 1.87 -2.17
N ALA A 52 1.09 2.14 -1.27
CA ALA A 52 2.36 1.45 -1.37
C ALA A 52 2.38 0.75 -2.74
N HIS A 53 2.51 1.54 -3.81
CA HIS A 53 3.36 1.09 -4.88
C HIS A 53 4.64 0.70 -4.14
N ALA A 54 4.64 -0.55 -3.66
CA ALA A 54 5.83 -1.29 -3.47
C ALA A 54 6.61 -0.92 -4.71
N ALA A 55 7.80 -0.37 -4.50
CA ALA A 55 8.90 -0.69 -5.36
C ALA A 55 8.76 -2.20 -5.65
N PHE A 56 8.01 -2.54 -6.70
CA PHE A 56 7.51 -3.89 -7.01
C PHE A 56 8.64 -4.59 -7.74
N ALA A 57 9.78 -4.57 -7.07
CA ALA A 57 11.01 -5.20 -7.38
C ALA A 57 12.02 -4.84 -6.28
N PRO A 58 11.86 -5.35 -5.05
CA PRO A 58 12.91 -5.22 -4.03
C PRO A 58 14.26 -5.78 -4.53
N PHE A 59 14.26 -6.56 -5.62
CA PHE A 59 15.47 -7.07 -6.28
C PHE A 59 15.79 -6.44 -7.65
N ILE A 60 14.82 -6.06 -8.51
CA ILE A 60 15.16 -5.53 -9.85
C ILE A 60 15.89 -4.19 -9.76
N ILE A 61 15.45 -3.26 -8.90
CA ILE A 61 16.12 -1.96 -8.74
C ILE A 61 17.58 -2.12 -8.28
N PRO A 62 17.90 -2.85 -7.19
CA PRO A 62 19.28 -3.03 -6.79
C PRO A 62 20.10 -3.85 -7.80
N LEU A 63 19.52 -4.84 -8.48
CA LEU A 63 20.24 -5.63 -9.50
C LEU A 63 20.62 -4.77 -10.72
N VAL A 64 19.70 -3.97 -11.24
CA VAL A 64 19.97 -3.08 -12.40
C VAL A 64 20.97 -2.00 -12.03
N LEU A 65 20.87 -1.40 -10.83
CA LEU A 65 21.85 -0.41 -10.36
C LEU A 65 23.26 -1.01 -10.20
N PHE A 66 23.36 -2.24 -9.68
CA PHE A 66 24.62 -2.96 -9.57
C PHE A 66 25.22 -3.25 -10.96
N ASP A 67 24.41 -3.71 -11.90
CA ASP A 67 24.87 -4.05 -13.25
C ASP A 67 25.34 -2.81 -14.03
N LEU A 68 24.60 -1.70 -13.95
CA LEU A 68 25.02 -0.41 -14.53
C LEU A 68 26.35 0.09 -13.92
N LEU A 69 26.52 -0.07 -12.60
CA LEU A 69 27.76 0.30 -11.92
C LEU A 69 28.94 -0.56 -12.39
N ALA A 70 28.74 -1.87 -12.55
CA ALA A 70 29.74 -2.81 -13.03
C ALA A 70 30.24 -2.46 -14.45
N ILE A 71 29.32 -2.16 -15.37
CA ILE A 71 29.66 -1.71 -16.74
C ILE A 71 30.45 -0.40 -16.70
N LEU A 72 30.02 0.57 -15.89
CA LEU A 72 30.69 1.87 -15.79
C LEU A 72 32.10 1.78 -15.21
N LEU A 73 32.31 0.91 -14.21
CA LEU A 73 33.64 0.60 -13.66
C LEU A 73 34.53 -0.09 -14.70
N LEU A 74 33.99 -1.05 -15.44
CA LEU A 74 34.73 -1.78 -16.47
C LEU A 74 35.15 -0.86 -17.63
N GLU A 75 34.24 -0.02 -18.11
CA GLU A 75 34.51 0.95 -19.17
C GLU A 75 35.55 2.00 -18.74
N ARG A 76 35.45 2.53 -17.52
CA ARG A 76 36.47 3.44 -16.96
C ARG A 76 37.85 2.78 -16.89
N ARG A 77 37.93 1.52 -16.48
CA ARG A 77 39.20 0.76 -16.44
C ARG A 77 39.78 0.57 -17.84
N ARG A 78 38.95 0.23 -18.83
CA ARG A 78 39.38 0.06 -20.22
C ARG A 78 39.95 1.35 -20.80
N ARG A 79 39.29 2.50 -20.57
CA ARG A 79 39.78 3.82 -21.02
C ARG A 79 41.10 4.20 -20.37
N ARG A 80 41.26 4.01 -19.06
CA ARG A 80 42.54 4.27 -18.36
C ARG A 80 43.67 3.42 -18.93
N ARG A 81 43.41 2.12 -19.15
CA ARG A 81 44.43 1.21 -19.67
C ARG A 81 44.84 1.56 -21.11
N ARG A 82 43.90 1.97 -21.96
CA ARG A 82 44.21 2.45 -23.32
C ARG A 82 45.07 3.70 -23.30
N ARG A 83 44.76 4.68 -22.45
CA ARG A 83 45.58 5.91 -22.31
C ARG A 83 47.01 5.63 -21.88
N LEU A 84 47.23 4.63 -21.02
CA LEU A 84 48.56 4.20 -20.59
C LEU A 84 49.35 3.44 -21.67
N VAL A 85 48.68 2.87 -22.68
CA VAL A 85 49.33 2.14 -23.79
C VAL A 85 49.62 3.06 -24.99
N THR A 86 48.92 4.19 -25.09
CA THR A 86 49.17 5.24 -26.11
C THR A 86 50.07 6.39 -25.62
N LEU A 87 50.80 6.19 -24.53
CA LEU A 87 51.84 7.10 -24.02
C LEU A 87 53.20 6.42 -24.10
#